data_AF-A0A9X3QJH5-F1
#
_entry.id   AF-A0A9X3QJH5-F1
#
_cell.length_a   1.000
_cell.length_b   1.000
_cell.length_c   1.000
_cell.angle_alpha   90.00
_cell.angle_beta   90.00
_cell.angle_gamma   90.00
#
_symmetry.space_group_name_H-M   'P 1'
#
loop_
_entity.id
_entity.type
_entity.pdbx_description
1 polymer ?
#
loop_
_entity_poly.entity_id
_entity_poly.type
_entity_poly.pdbx_seq_one_letter_code
_entity_poly.pdbx_strand_id
1 'polypeptide(L)'
;MNYKSNNSDHLHCVYFLNGAWYAWQEKAKAQAVPDYTITLQRNGEVFKFDLLDLLRRSLKSSKVLKTRENWSHVSKMVGIGSTTATLLCQKMNVDPDGTLFVASESGAEG
;
A
#
# COMPACT_ATOMS: atom_id res chain seq x y z
N MET A 1 -36.59 26.47 45.96
CA MET A 1 -36.76 25.19 45.24
C MET A 1 -35.40 24.53 45.07
N ASN A 2 -35.20 23.33 45.63
CA ASN A 2 -33.98 22.53 45.40
C ASN A 2 -34.13 21.78 44.06
N TYR A 3 -33.37 22.18 43.04
CA TYR A 3 -33.23 21.38 41.83
C TYR A 3 -32.31 20.19 42.14
N LYS A 4 -32.90 19.04 42.49
CA LYS A 4 -32.18 17.76 42.45
C LYS A 4 -32.00 17.39 40.99
N SER A 5 -30.82 17.62 40.45
CA SER A 5 -30.41 17.11 39.14
C SER A 5 -30.40 15.58 39.21
N ASN A 6 -31.33 14.94 38.47
CA ASN A 6 -31.38 13.48 38.37
C ASN A 6 -30.20 13.01 37.51
N ASN A 7 -29.21 12.43 38.20
CA ASN A 7 -27.93 11.98 37.67
C ASN A 7 -28.03 10.85 36.61
N SER A 8 -29.24 10.34 36.33
CA SER A 8 -29.48 9.23 35.41
C SER A 8 -29.47 9.64 33.93
N ASP A 9 -29.87 10.87 33.61
CA ASP A 9 -29.98 11.33 32.22
C ASP A 9 -28.60 11.54 31.57
N HIS A 10 -27.61 11.92 32.39
CA HIS A 10 -26.22 12.09 31.97
C HIS A 10 -25.54 10.77 31.60
N LEU A 11 -25.81 9.70 32.35
CA LEU A 11 -25.27 8.37 32.07
C LEU A 11 -25.81 7.82 30.75
N HIS A 12 -27.10 7.99 30.48
CA HIS A 12 -27.72 7.53 29.23
C HIS A 12 -27.14 8.21 27.98
N CYS A 13 -26.90 9.52 28.03
CA CYS A 13 -26.26 10.25 26.93
C CYS A 13 -24.83 9.75 26.65
N VAL A 14 -24.05 9.48 27.70
CA VAL A 14 -22.67 8.96 27.57
C VAL A 14 -22.65 7.55 26.97
N TYR A 15 -23.57 6.67 27.38
CA TYR A 15 -23.68 5.33 26.79
C TYR A 15 -24.09 5.36 25.31
N PHE A 16 -25.02 6.25 24.93
CA PHE A 16 -25.45 6.41 23.55
C PHE A 16 -24.32 6.92 22.64
N LEU A 17 -23.59 7.93 23.07
CA LEU A 17 -22.45 8.50 22.32
C LEU A 17 -21.32 7.47 22.15
N ASN A 18 -21.01 6.70 23.18
CA ASN A 18 -20.02 5.63 23.08
C ASN A 18 -20.47 4.53 22.11
N GLY A 19 -21.73 4.10 22.16
CA GLY A 19 -22.26 3.11 21.21
C GLY A 19 -22.21 3.57 19.76
N ALA A 20 -22.60 4.83 19.50
CA ALA A 20 -22.52 5.44 18.18
C ALA A 20 -21.06 5.60 17.69
N TRP A 21 -20.14 5.95 18.58
CA TRP A 21 -18.71 6.05 18.28
C TRP A 21 -18.10 4.71 17.89
N TYR A 22 -18.37 3.64 18.66
CA TYR A 22 -17.88 2.30 18.31
C TYR A 22 -18.48 1.78 17.00
N ALA A 23 -19.77 2.01 16.75
CA ALA A 23 -20.41 1.63 15.50
C ALA A 23 -19.83 2.39 14.29
N TRP A 24 -19.48 3.67 14.47
CA TRP A 24 -18.77 4.44 13.45
C TRP A 24 -17.36 3.90 13.21
N GLN A 25 -16.62 3.54 14.27
CA GLN A 25 -15.26 3.02 14.18
C GLN A 25 -15.21 1.66 13.44
N GLU A 26 -16.17 0.77 13.71
CA GLU A 26 -16.28 -0.52 13.01
C GLU A 26 -16.61 -0.33 11.52
N LYS A 27 -17.46 0.64 11.17
CA LYS A 27 -17.73 0.99 9.76
C LYS A 27 -16.54 1.68 9.08
N ALA A 28 -15.79 2.52 9.81
CA ALA A 28 -14.61 3.21 9.30
C ALA A 28 -13.44 2.23 9.04
N LYS A 29 -13.30 1.16 9.83
CA LYS A 29 -12.34 0.07 9.55
C LYS A 29 -12.62 -0.66 8.23
N ALA A 30 -13.87 -0.69 7.79
CA ALA A 30 -14.27 -1.27 6.50
C ALA A 30 -14.08 -0.31 5.31
N GLN A 31 -13.55 0.91 5.54
CA GLN A 31 -13.22 1.83 4.46
C GLN A 31 -12.14 1.20 3.58
N ALA A 32 -12.51 0.95 2.32
CA ALA A 32 -11.78 0.16 1.35
C ALA A 32 -10.28 0.49 1.34
N VAL A 33 -9.48 -0.48 1.78
CA VAL A 33 -8.05 -0.53 1.45
C VAL A 33 -7.99 -0.54 -0.08
N PRO A 34 -7.23 0.36 -0.73
CA PRO A 34 -7.09 0.34 -2.17
C PRO A 34 -6.58 -1.05 -2.57
N ASP A 35 -7.40 -1.80 -3.29
CA ASP A 35 -6.95 -3.04 -3.90
C ASP A 35 -6.00 -2.66 -5.04
N TYR A 36 -4.71 -2.90 -4.85
CA TYR A 36 -3.68 -2.59 -5.84
C TYR A 36 -3.63 -3.63 -6.97
N THR A 37 -4.67 -4.46 -7.11
CA THR A 37 -4.80 -5.42 -8.20
C THR A 37 -5.21 -4.74 -9.49
N ILE A 38 -4.34 -4.74 -10.50
CA ILE A 38 -4.64 -4.29 -11.85
C ILE A 38 -5.26 -5.46 -12.64
N THR A 39 -6.42 -5.22 -13.23
CA THR A 39 -7.06 -6.16 -14.15
C THR A 39 -6.85 -5.72 -15.59
N LEU A 40 -6.22 -6.57 -16.41
CA LEU A 40 -5.96 -6.32 -17.83
C LEU A 40 -6.70 -7.37 -18.68
N GLN A 41 -7.37 -6.93 -19.75
CA GLN A 41 -8.01 -7.84 -20.68
C GLN A 41 -7.21 -7.91 -21.99
N ARG A 42 -6.89 -9.12 -22.44
CA ARG A 42 -6.23 -9.35 -23.74
C ARG A 42 -6.85 -10.57 -24.40
N ASN A 43 -7.29 -10.44 -25.65
CA ASN A 43 -7.87 -11.52 -26.45
C ASN A 43 -9.04 -12.26 -25.76
N GLY A 44 -9.86 -11.56 -24.96
CA GLY A 44 -10.99 -12.14 -24.22
C GLY A 44 -10.62 -12.76 -22.87
N GLU A 45 -9.34 -12.90 -22.55
CA GLU A 45 -8.86 -13.38 -21.25
C GLU A 45 -8.61 -12.22 -20.28
N VAL A 46 -8.95 -12.44 -19.01
CA VAL A 46 -8.79 -11.46 -17.92
C VAL A 46 -7.60 -11.86 -17.06
N PHE A 47 -6.57 -11.01 -17.03
CA PHE A 47 -5.38 -11.18 -16.22
C PHE A 47 -5.46 -10.26 -15.00
N LYS A 48 -5.15 -10.80 -13.82
CA LYS A 48 -5.02 -10.02 -12.59
C LYS A 48 -3.55 -9.96 -12.21
N PHE A 49 -3.03 -8.76 -12.01
CA PHE A 49 -1.66 -8.51 -11.60
C PHE A 49 -1.64 -7.68 -10.34
N ASP A 50 -0.71 -7.99 -9.44
CA ASP A 50 -0.32 -7.04 -8.42
C ASP A 50 0.41 -5.85 -9.06
N LEU A 51 0.09 -4.63 -8.63
CA LEU A 51 0.67 -3.40 -9.18
C LEU A 51 2.20 -3.41 -9.10
N LEU A 52 2.77 -3.88 -7.98
CA LEU A 52 4.23 -3.90 -7.80
C LEU A 52 4.89 -4.93 -8.71
N ASP A 53 4.28 -6.11 -8.85
CA ASP A 53 4.77 -7.12 -9.79
C ASP A 53 4.71 -6.63 -11.25
N LEU A 54 3.60 -6.00 -11.65
CA LEU A 54 3.47 -5.43 -12.99
C LEU A 54 4.52 -4.34 -13.24
N LEU A 55 4.73 -3.45 -12.27
CA LEU A 55 5.74 -2.40 -12.34
C LEU A 55 7.15 -2.98 -12.46
N ARG A 56 7.48 -3.99 -11.65
CA ARG A 56 8.78 -4.67 -11.70
C ARG A 56 9.03 -5.30 -13.07
N ARG A 57 8.04 -5.99 -13.65
CA ARG A 57 8.13 -6.58 -15.00
C ARG A 57 8.35 -5.50 -16.07
N SER A 58 7.62 -4.40 -15.96
CA SER A 58 7.77 -3.24 -16.85
C SER A 58 9.18 -2.65 -16.76
N LEU A 59 9.69 -2.41 -15.55
CA LEU A 59 11.02 -1.85 -15.32
C LEU A 59 12.16 -2.79 -15.76
N LYS A 60 11.98 -4.11 -15.60
CA LYS A 60 12.90 -5.13 -16.11
C LYS A 60 12.92 -5.18 -17.64
N SER A 61 11.77 -4.99 -18.28
CA SER A 61 11.66 -4.94 -19.75
C SER A 61 12.17 -3.62 -20.34
N SER A 62 12.17 -2.55 -19.55
CA SER A 62 12.69 -1.27 -19.97
C SER A 62 14.21 -1.35 -20.17
N LYS A 63 14.77 -0.52 -21.05
CA LYS A 63 16.21 -0.51 -21.35
C LYS A 63 16.98 -0.13 -20.09
N VAL A 64 17.42 -1.14 -19.33
CA VAL A 64 18.22 -0.96 -18.11
C VAL A 64 19.54 -0.33 -18.51
N LEU A 65 19.86 0.80 -17.90
CA LEU A 65 21.20 1.37 -17.97
C LEU A 65 22.13 0.45 -17.17
N LYS A 66 22.71 -0.57 -17.82
CA LYS A 66 23.54 -1.63 -17.21
C LYS A 66 24.71 -1.13 -16.34
N THR A 67 25.03 0.16 -16.39
CA THR A 67 26.13 0.79 -15.65
C THR A 67 25.69 1.59 -14.43
N ARG A 68 24.38 1.67 -14.14
CA ARG A 68 23.83 2.47 -13.03
C ARG A 68 23.13 1.58 -12.00
N GLU A 69 23.14 2.05 -10.75
CA GLU A 69 22.43 1.43 -9.63
C GLU A 69 20.92 1.35 -9.94
N ASN A 70 20.27 0.31 -9.43
CA ASN A 70 18.84 0.06 -9.65
C ASN A 70 17.97 1.24 -9.21
N TRP A 71 18.30 1.93 -8.10
CA TRP A 71 17.56 3.14 -7.68
C TRP A 71 17.63 4.25 -8.74
N SER A 72 18.77 4.40 -9.43
CA SER A 72 18.95 5.42 -10.46
C SER A 72 18.16 5.09 -11.72
N HIS A 73 18.04 3.80 -12.04
CA HIS A 73 17.16 3.31 -13.10
C HIS A 73 15.70 3.60 -12.79
N VAL A 74 15.23 3.23 -11.60
CA VAL A 74 13.85 3.46 -11.15
C VAL A 74 13.52 4.95 -11.09
N SER A 75 14.41 5.77 -10.53
CA SER A 75 14.27 7.22 -10.45
C SER A 75 14.03 7.85 -11.82
N LYS A 76 14.79 7.46 -12.84
CA LYS A 76 14.66 8.01 -14.21
C LYS A 76 13.45 7.46 -14.95
N MET A 77 13.13 6.18 -14.78
CA MET A 77 12.02 5.54 -15.49
C MET A 77 10.66 5.96 -14.94
N VAL A 78 10.56 6.14 -13.62
CA VAL A 78 9.31 6.51 -12.93
C VAL A 78 9.21 8.02 -12.72
N GLY A 79 10.33 8.76 -12.75
CA GLY A 79 10.35 10.21 -12.54
C GLY A 79 10.25 10.61 -11.08
N ILE A 80 10.89 9.85 -10.18
CA ILE A 80 10.83 10.07 -8.72
C ILE A 80 12.21 10.40 -8.15
N GLY A 81 12.23 11.08 -7.00
CA GLY A 81 13.46 11.38 -6.26
C GLY A 81 14.20 10.11 -5.80
N SER A 82 15.49 10.24 -5.50
CA SER A 82 16.37 9.12 -5.12
C SER A 82 15.84 8.36 -3.89
N THR A 83 15.47 9.06 -2.83
CA THR A 83 14.92 8.45 -1.60
C THR A 83 13.72 7.56 -1.89
N THR A 84 12.78 8.06 -2.70
CA THR A 84 11.57 7.30 -3.06
C THR A 84 11.91 6.13 -3.97
N ALA A 85 12.89 6.28 -4.87
CA ALA A 85 13.35 5.20 -5.74
C ALA A 85 13.98 4.05 -4.93
N THR A 86 14.80 4.36 -3.92
CA THR A 86 15.39 3.35 -3.02
C THR A 86 14.30 2.59 -2.26
N LEU A 87 13.33 3.29 -1.69
CA LEU A 87 12.19 2.66 -1.00
C LEU A 87 11.35 1.79 -1.95
N LEU A 88 11.17 2.24 -3.20
CA LEU A 88 10.43 1.50 -4.20
C LEU A 88 11.16 0.22 -4.64
N CYS A 89 12.48 0.28 -4.81
CA CYS A 89 13.32 -0.91 -5.06
C CYS A 89 13.13 -1.95 -3.94
N GLN A 90 13.27 -1.52 -2.68
CA GLN A 90 13.05 -2.39 -1.52
C GLN A 90 11.65 -3.00 -1.50
N LYS A 91 10.61 -2.20 -1.82
CA LYS A 91 9.22 -2.65 -1.88
C LYS A 91 8.98 -3.67 -3.00
N MET A 92 9.72 -3.59 -4.10
CA MET A 92 9.73 -4.57 -5.19
C MET A 92 10.68 -5.75 -4.93
N ASN A 93 11.28 -5.81 -3.75
CA ASN A 93 12.31 -6.77 -3.34
C ASN A 93 13.54 -6.78 -4.26
N VAL A 94 13.91 -5.61 -4.79
CA VAL A 94 15.10 -5.39 -5.64
C VAL A 94 16.14 -4.63 -4.83
N ASP A 95 17.39 -5.07 -4.89
CA ASP A 95 18.52 -4.35 -4.27
C ASP A 95 18.69 -2.97 -4.93
N PRO A 96 18.53 -1.85 -4.20
CA PRO A 96 18.65 -0.51 -4.77
C PRO A 96 20.04 -0.18 -5.30
N ASP A 97 21.09 -0.71 -4.67
CA ASP A 97 22.49 -0.41 -5.00
C ASP A 97 23.07 -1.43 -6.00
N GLY A 98 22.34 -2.52 -6.22
CA GLY A 98 22.65 -3.53 -7.22
C GLY A 98 22.59 -3.01 -8.66
N THR A 99 23.26 -3.72 -9.56
CA THR A 99 23.28 -3.44 -11.01
C THR A 99 22.41 -4.41 -11.82
N LEU A 100 21.94 -5.49 -11.18
CA LEU A 100 21.03 -6.46 -11.75
C LEU A 100 19.62 -6.18 -11.23
N PHE A 101 18.68 -5.89 -12.14
CA PHE A 101 17.27 -5.66 -11.79
C PHE A 101 16.52 -6.99 -11.67
N VAL A 102 16.86 -7.75 -10.62
CA VAL A 102 16.24 -9.04 -10.26
C VAL A 102 15.74 -8.89 -8.81
N ALA A 103 14.68 -9.60 -8.43
CA ALA A 103 14.35 -9.61 -7.02
C ALA A 103 15.30 -10.54 -6.30
N SER A 104 15.69 -10.12 -5.10
CA SER A 104 16.38 -10.96 -4.16
C SER A 104 15.49 -12.15 -3.82
N GLU A 105 15.93 -13.37 -4.11
CA GLU A 105 15.27 -14.58 -3.62
C GLU A 105 15.51 -14.67 -2.12
N SER A 106 14.67 -14.02 -1.33
CA SER A 106 14.67 -14.12 0.13
C SER A 106 13.30 -14.60 0.61
N GLY A 107 13.17 -15.92 0.72
CA GLY A 107 12.21 -16.56 1.63
C GLY A 107 11.35 -17.68 1.04
N ALA A 108 11.96 -18.81 0.69
CA ALA A 108 11.25 -20.09 0.60
C ALA A 108 12.19 -21.29 0.82
N GLU A 109 12.97 -21.30 1.91
CA GLU A 109 13.58 -22.54 2.44
C GLU A 109 13.68 -22.42 3.97
N GLY A 110 13.03 -23.35 4.69
CA GLY A 110 13.01 -23.45 6.15
C GLY A 110 11.70 -23.99 6.69
#